data_AF-A0A1B3M3T6-F1
#
_entry.id   AF-A0A1B3M3T6-F1
#
_cell.length_a   1.000
_cell.length_b   1.000
_cell.length_c   1.000
_cell.angle_alpha   90.00
_cell.angle_beta   90.00
_cell.angle_gamma   90.00
#
_symmetry.space_group_name_H-M   'P 1'
#
loop_
_entity.id
_entity.type
_entity.pdbx_description
1 polymer ?
#
loop_
_entity_poly.entity_id
_entity_poly.type
_entity_poly.pdbx_seq_one_letter_code
_entity_poly.pdbx_strand_id
1 'polypeptide(L)'
;MALNIARVYMAGGRRRDDVLPYVHGSAFGERVALELFEGVDNGEVKHYADFAAGKLQECAVREAMDLQQPAWKMRICYARTDIAFFLDLDRKTGADRQSAETKTAERLTNREVYPSGLIQSVARAIYALEGSPEYLRRVMGTVFWTCLNSDASKGR
;
A
#
# COMPACT_ATOMS: atom_id res chain seq x y z
N MET A 1 5.40 5.70 3.71
CA MET A 1 6.70 5.83 3.02
C MET A 1 7.27 4.46 2.65
N ALA A 2 7.54 3.57 3.62
CA ALA A 2 8.06 2.21 3.39
C ALA A 2 7.30 1.43 2.32
N LEU A 3 5.97 1.46 2.35
CA LEU A 3 5.11 0.82 1.34
C LEU A 3 5.41 1.29 -0.09
N ASN A 4 5.56 2.61 -0.31
CA ASN A 4 5.78 3.15 -1.65
C ASN A 4 7.19 2.84 -2.14
N ILE A 5 8.19 2.93 -1.27
CA ILE A 5 9.58 2.52 -1.55
C ILE A 5 9.60 1.05 -1.98
N ALA A 6 8.97 0.18 -1.19
CA ALA A 6 8.90 -1.25 -1.47
C ALA A 6 8.11 -1.59 -2.74
N ARG A 7 6.98 -0.91 -2.98
CA ARG A 7 6.20 -1.11 -4.20
C ARG A 7 7.00 -0.73 -5.44
N VAL A 8 7.63 0.44 -5.45
CA VAL A 8 8.44 0.91 -6.60
C VAL A 8 9.59 -0.06 -6.87
N TYR A 9 10.34 -0.48 -5.83
CA TYR A 9 11.42 -1.44 -6.00
C TYR A 9 10.94 -2.77 -6.57
N MET A 10 9.96 -3.40 -5.91
CA MET A 10 9.59 -4.78 -6.20
C MET A 10 8.76 -4.91 -7.47
N ALA A 11 7.90 -3.92 -7.78
CA ALA A 11 7.14 -3.90 -9.03
C ALA A 11 7.97 -3.39 -10.23
N GLY A 12 8.98 -2.55 -9.98
CA GLY A 12 9.90 -2.01 -10.99
C GLY A 12 11.03 -2.96 -11.42
N GLY A 13 10.92 -4.26 -11.12
CA GLY A 13 11.95 -5.25 -11.47
C GLY A 13 13.18 -5.23 -10.57
N ARG A 14 13.06 -4.73 -9.34
CA ARG A 14 14.13 -4.71 -8.31
C ARG A 14 15.35 -3.89 -8.72
N ARG A 15 15.13 -2.79 -9.43
CA ARG A 15 16.19 -1.83 -9.77
C ARG A 15 16.27 -0.77 -8.68
N ARG A 16 17.42 -0.70 -7.99
CA ARG A 16 17.65 0.28 -6.92
C ARG A 16 17.54 1.73 -7.45
N ASP A 17 17.93 1.93 -8.70
CA ASP A 17 17.87 3.24 -9.40
C ASP A 17 16.46 3.78 -9.58
N ASP A 18 15.42 2.92 -9.54
CA ASP A 18 14.03 3.37 -9.60
C ASP A 18 13.55 3.97 -8.26
N VAL A 19 14.30 3.78 -7.17
CA VAL A 19 13.92 4.17 -5.81
C VAL A 19 14.79 5.30 -5.28
N LEU A 20 16.11 5.18 -5.44
CA LEU A 20 17.11 6.07 -4.83
C LEU A 20 16.85 7.57 -5.11
N PRO A 21 16.47 8.00 -6.32
CA PRO A 21 16.18 9.41 -6.59
C PRO A 21 15.04 10.00 -5.75
N TYR A 22 14.06 9.18 -5.35
CA TYR A 22 12.90 9.63 -4.58
C TYR A 22 13.14 9.72 -3.07
N VAL A 23 14.22 9.10 -2.59
CA VAL A 23 14.61 9.12 -1.18
C VAL A 23 15.86 9.96 -0.92
N HIS A 24 16.55 10.39 -1.98
CA HIS A 24 17.77 11.17 -1.88
C HIS A 24 17.60 12.41 -1.00
N GLY A 25 18.54 12.61 -0.05
CA GLY A 25 18.52 13.70 0.90
C GLY A 25 17.64 13.46 2.13
N SER A 26 16.92 12.34 2.19
CA SER A 26 16.20 11.88 3.37
C SER A 26 16.95 10.75 4.05
N ALA A 27 17.72 11.05 5.11
CA ALA A 27 18.47 10.05 5.87
C ALA A 27 17.60 8.90 6.42
N PHE A 28 16.32 9.17 6.67
CA PHE A 28 15.35 8.14 7.03
C PHE A 28 14.89 7.34 5.80
N GLY A 29 14.56 8.01 4.70
CA GLY A 29 14.14 7.35 3.45
C GLY A 29 15.21 6.45 2.86
N GLU A 30 16.46 6.92 2.82
CA GLU A 30 17.62 6.17 2.32
C GLU A 30 17.86 4.91 3.15
N ARG A 31 17.81 5.02 4.48
CA ARG A 31 17.95 3.86 5.38
C ARG A 31 16.85 2.83 5.16
N VAL A 32 15.60 3.26 5.03
CA VAL A 32 14.47 2.37 4.76
C VAL A 32 14.62 1.69 3.39
N ALA A 33 15.17 2.38 2.39
CA ALA A 33 15.43 1.81 1.08
C ALA A 33 16.56 0.77 1.12
N LEU A 34 17.67 1.06 1.80
CA LEU A 34 18.78 0.12 1.96
C LEU A 34 18.35 -1.17 2.67
N GLU A 35 17.60 -1.04 3.76
CA GLU A 35 17.10 -2.19 4.51
C GLU A 35 16.15 -3.05 3.67
N LEU A 36 15.28 -2.41 2.87
CA LEU A 36 14.45 -3.14 1.92
C LEU A 36 15.31 -3.93 0.92
N PHE A 37 16.35 -3.32 0.36
CA PHE A 37 17.20 -3.96 -0.63
C PHE A 37 17.89 -5.19 -0.03
N GLU A 38 18.50 -5.04 1.15
CA GLU A 38 19.14 -6.14 1.88
C GLU A 38 18.14 -7.27 2.20
N GLY A 39 16.96 -6.94 2.72
CA GLY A 39 15.94 -7.93 3.03
C GLY A 39 15.42 -8.68 1.79
N VAL A 40 15.33 -8.02 0.63
CA VAL A 40 14.95 -8.68 -0.63
C VAL A 40 16.10 -9.56 -1.15
N ASP A 41 17.33 -9.07 -1.11
CA ASP A 41 18.51 -9.80 -1.59
C ASP A 41 18.77 -11.07 -0.75
N ASN A 42 18.49 -11.00 0.56
CA ASN A 42 18.57 -12.14 1.48
C ASN A 42 17.34 -13.06 1.43
N GLY A 43 16.31 -12.73 0.65
CA GLY A 43 15.08 -13.53 0.51
C GLY A 43 14.10 -13.43 1.69
N GLU A 44 14.35 -12.53 2.63
CA GLU A 44 13.50 -12.26 3.80
C GLU A 44 12.22 -11.51 3.41
N VAL A 45 12.33 -10.57 2.46
CA VAL A 45 11.21 -9.79 1.94
C VAL A 45 10.73 -10.37 0.61
N LYS A 46 9.58 -11.05 0.64
CA LYS A 46 8.96 -11.66 -0.54
C LYS A 46 7.91 -10.78 -1.21
N HIS A 47 7.31 -9.86 -0.46
CA HIS A 47 6.30 -8.92 -0.96
C HIS A 47 6.43 -7.56 -0.28
N TYR A 48 6.16 -6.47 -1.00
CA TYR A 48 6.32 -5.10 -0.48
C TYR A 48 5.41 -4.82 0.72
N ALA A 49 4.25 -5.47 0.77
CA ALA A 49 3.32 -5.38 1.90
C ALA A 49 3.87 -6.04 3.18
N ASP A 50 4.74 -7.05 3.06
CA ASP A 50 5.40 -7.68 4.21
C ASP A 50 6.36 -6.69 4.87
N PHE A 51 7.18 -6.03 4.05
CA PHE A 51 8.10 -5.00 4.54
C PHE A 51 7.35 -3.83 5.20
N ALA A 52 6.28 -3.34 4.58
CA ALA A 52 5.46 -2.28 5.16
C ALA A 52 4.82 -2.67 6.50
N ALA A 53 4.33 -3.92 6.61
CA ALA A 53 3.78 -4.45 7.86
C ALA A 53 4.83 -4.56 8.96
N GLY A 54 6.03 -5.06 8.64
CA GLY A 54 7.16 -5.09 9.57
C GLY A 54 7.52 -3.71 10.09
N LYS A 55 7.62 -2.72 9.20
CA LYS A 55 7.89 -1.32 9.58
C LYS A 55 6.83 -0.69 10.45
N LEU A 56 5.56 -1.00 10.23
CA LEU A 56 4.49 -0.55 11.11
C LEU A 56 4.64 -1.15 12.51
N GLN A 57 4.99 -2.42 12.60
CA GLN A 57 5.16 -3.12 13.88
C GLN A 57 6.37 -2.61 14.66
N GLU A 58 7.50 -2.38 13.99
CA GLU A 58 8.67 -1.72 14.60
C GLU A 58 8.34 -0.32 15.13
N CYS A 59 7.58 0.47 14.34
CA CYS A 59 7.13 1.79 14.78
C CYS A 59 6.22 1.66 16.00
N ALA A 60 5.26 0.75 15.99
CA ALA A 60 4.35 0.56 17.12
C ALA A 60 5.10 0.17 18.41
N VAL A 61 6.10 -0.70 18.32
CA VAL A 61 6.97 -1.02 19.47
C VAL A 61 7.71 0.21 19.98
N ARG A 62 8.31 1.00 19.08
CA ARG A 62 9.04 2.23 19.46
C ARG A 62 8.11 3.26 20.12
N GLU A 63 6.90 3.42 19.62
CA GLU A 63 5.91 4.38 20.13
C GLU A 63 5.08 3.81 21.30
N ALA A 64 5.41 2.62 21.80
CA ALA A 64 4.62 1.90 22.82
C ALA A 64 3.12 1.79 22.47
N MET A 65 2.80 1.66 21.19
CA MET A 65 1.45 1.47 20.68
C MET A 65 1.15 -0.01 20.54
N ASP A 66 0.05 -0.44 21.13
CA ASP A 66 -0.47 -1.78 20.92
C ASP A 66 -1.40 -1.80 19.70
N LEU A 67 -0.95 -2.45 18.61
CA LEU A 67 -1.74 -2.57 17.39
C LEU A 67 -2.85 -3.62 17.51
N GLN A 68 -2.84 -4.51 18.53
CA GLN A 68 -3.87 -5.52 18.79
C GLN A 68 -4.23 -6.43 17.59
N GLN A 69 -3.39 -6.46 16.56
CA GLN A 69 -3.65 -7.17 15.31
C GLN A 69 -2.43 -8.00 14.88
N PRO A 70 -2.63 -9.20 14.33
CA PRO A 70 -1.54 -10.03 13.85
C PRO A 70 -0.91 -9.47 12.56
N ALA A 71 0.37 -9.78 12.35
CA ALA A 71 1.16 -9.29 11.20
C ALA A 71 0.52 -9.60 9.83
N TRP A 72 -0.09 -10.78 9.68
CA TRP A 72 -0.76 -11.16 8.43
C TRP A 72 -1.91 -10.22 8.07
N LYS A 73 -2.62 -9.67 9.06
CA LYS A 73 -3.72 -8.74 8.83
C LYS A 73 -3.21 -7.38 8.37
N MET A 74 -2.15 -6.88 9.00
CA MET A 74 -1.47 -5.65 8.56
C MET A 74 -0.97 -5.76 7.12
N ARG A 75 -0.39 -6.91 6.75
CA ARG A 75 0.02 -7.21 5.38
C ARG A 75 -1.17 -7.13 4.41
N ILE A 76 -2.29 -7.78 4.70
CA ILE A 76 -3.50 -7.74 3.85
C ILE A 76 -4.01 -6.30 3.72
N CYS A 77 -4.04 -5.55 4.82
CA CYS A 77 -4.53 -4.17 4.80
C CYS A 77 -3.60 -3.24 4.01
N TYR A 78 -2.28 -3.44 4.07
CA TYR A 78 -1.35 -2.72 3.21
C TYR A 78 -1.53 -3.09 1.74
N ALA A 79 -1.67 -4.38 1.43
CA ALA A 79 -1.94 -4.84 0.07
C ALA A 79 -3.21 -4.18 -0.50
N ARG A 80 -4.32 -4.12 0.27
CA ARG A 80 -5.57 -3.47 -0.15
C ARG A 80 -5.42 -2.01 -0.58
N THR A 81 -4.40 -1.28 -0.08
CA THR A 81 -4.15 0.09 -0.51
C THR A 81 -3.72 0.20 -1.99
N ASP A 82 -3.27 -0.91 -2.60
CA ASP A 82 -2.93 -0.97 -4.03
C ASP A 82 -4.13 -0.66 -4.93
N ILE A 83 -5.35 -0.94 -4.46
CA ILE A 83 -6.58 -0.57 -5.15
C ILE A 83 -6.57 0.94 -5.43
N ALA A 84 -6.36 1.76 -4.41
CA ALA A 84 -6.34 3.22 -4.55
C ALA A 84 -5.16 3.68 -5.42
N PHE A 85 -4.00 3.05 -5.29
CA PHE A 85 -2.81 3.35 -6.09
C PHE A 85 -3.06 3.14 -7.59
N PHE A 86 -3.57 1.96 -7.97
CA PHE A 86 -3.79 1.61 -9.36
C PHE A 86 -4.93 2.42 -9.99
N LEU A 87 -6.01 2.67 -9.25
CA LEU A 87 -7.09 3.54 -9.71
C LEU A 87 -6.61 4.98 -9.96
N ASP A 88 -5.76 5.54 -9.07
CA ASP A 88 -5.21 6.88 -9.28
C ASP A 88 -4.23 6.94 -10.46
N LEU A 89 -3.43 5.88 -10.66
CA LEU A 89 -2.56 5.74 -11.83
C LEU A 89 -3.37 5.74 -13.13
N ASP A 90 -4.41 4.90 -13.22
CA ASP A 90 -5.28 4.82 -14.39
C ASP A 90 -6.02 6.15 -14.62
N ARG A 91 -6.52 6.80 -13.56
CA ARG A 91 -7.13 8.15 -13.62
C ARG A 91 -6.17 9.19 -14.21
N LYS A 92 -4.91 9.23 -13.75
CA LYS A 92 -3.89 10.18 -14.22
C LYS A 92 -3.51 9.98 -15.69
N THR A 93 -3.72 8.79 -16.22
CA THR A 93 -3.52 8.48 -17.65
C THR A 93 -4.78 8.70 -18.50
N GLY A 94 -5.86 9.23 -17.90
CA GLY A 94 -7.09 9.58 -18.59
C GLY A 94 -8.09 8.43 -18.74
N ALA A 95 -7.88 7.29 -18.09
CA ALA A 95 -8.86 6.22 -18.09
C ALA A 95 -10.12 6.63 -17.32
N ASP A 96 -11.31 6.36 -17.88
CA ASP A 96 -12.56 6.52 -17.14
C ASP A 96 -12.65 5.53 -15.96
N ARG A 97 -13.58 5.79 -15.05
CA ARG A 97 -13.76 5.01 -13.82
C ARG A 97 -14.02 3.52 -14.12
N GLN A 98 -14.87 3.21 -15.09
CA GLN A 98 -15.25 1.83 -15.37
C GLN A 98 -14.08 1.05 -15.98
N SER A 99 -13.34 1.67 -16.89
CA SER A 99 -12.10 1.12 -17.44
C SER A 99 -11.06 0.84 -16.34
N ALA A 100 -10.86 1.80 -15.43
CA ALA A 100 -9.91 1.65 -14.33
C ALA A 100 -10.33 0.58 -13.32
N GLU A 101 -11.63 0.44 -13.02
CA GLU A 101 -12.17 -0.64 -12.19
C GLU A 101 -11.86 -2.01 -12.79
N THR A 102 -12.13 -2.20 -14.09
CA THR A 102 -11.84 -3.45 -14.80
C THR A 102 -10.35 -3.77 -14.80
N LYS A 103 -9.50 -2.81 -15.20
CA LYS A 103 -8.03 -3.00 -15.20
C LYS A 103 -7.49 -3.33 -13.81
N THR A 104 -8.02 -2.67 -12.77
CA THR A 104 -7.62 -2.95 -11.39
C THR A 104 -8.02 -4.35 -10.96
N ALA A 105 -9.23 -4.81 -11.31
CA ALA A 105 -9.69 -6.17 -11.00
C ALA A 105 -8.89 -7.26 -11.75
N GLU A 106 -8.47 -6.99 -12.99
CA GLU A 106 -7.60 -7.88 -13.77
C GLU A 106 -6.18 -7.93 -13.21
N ARG A 107 -5.65 -6.80 -12.73
CA ARG A 107 -4.33 -6.70 -12.13
C ARG A 107 -4.26 -7.33 -10.74
N LEU A 108 -5.31 -7.17 -9.94
CA LEU A 108 -5.41 -7.60 -8.54
C LEU A 108 -6.27 -8.87 -8.41
N THR A 109 -5.73 -10.00 -8.84
CA THR A 109 -6.49 -11.25 -9.05
C THR A 109 -6.94 -11.98 -7.78
N ASN A 110 -6.30 -11.72 -6.63
CA ASN A 110 -6.70 -12.36 -5.36
C ASN A 110 -7.99 -11.73 -4.80
N ARG A 111 -9.13 -12.36 -5.04
CA ARG A 111 -10.46 -11.84 -4.66
C ARG A 111 -10.70 -11.77 -3.15
N GLU A 112 -9.99 -12.55 -2.34
CA GLU A 112 -10.10 -12.48 -0.87
C GLU A 112 -9.42 -11.22 -0.33
N VAL A 113 -8.28 -10.86 -0.91
CA VAL A 113 -7.56 -9.64 -0.58
C VAL A 113 -8.23 -8.42 -1.22
N TYR A 114 -8.68 -8.54 -2.48
CA TYR A 114 -9.21 -7.46 -3.31
C TYR A 114 -10.65 -7.73 -3.77
N PRO A 115 -11.64 -7.68 -2.86
CA PRO A 115 -13.03 -7.93 -3.24
C PRO A 115 -13.55 -6.82 -4.17
N SER A 116 -14.34 -7.18 -5.19
CA SER A 116 -14.85 -6.23 -6.19
C SER A 116 -15.62 -5.05 -5.58
N GLY A 117 -16.38 -5.29 -4.51
CA GLY A 117 -17.09 -4.22 -3.79
C GLY A 117 -16.15 -3.17 -3.18
N LEU A 118 -14.95 -3.57 -2.73
CA LEU A 118 -13.93 -2.64 -2.26
C LEU A 118 -13.34 -1.83 -3.41
N ILE A 119 -13.04 -2.47 -4.55
CA ILE A 119 -12.55 -1.79 -5.77
C ILE A 119 -13.53 -0.72 -6.21
N GLN A 120 -14.81 -1.05 -6.35
CA GLN A 120 -15.87 -0.09 -6.74
C GLN A 120 -16.01 1.07 -5.74
N SER A 121 -15.96 0.76 -4.43
CA SER A 121 -16.07 1.79 -3.38
C SER A 121 -14.91 2.78 -3.44
N VAL A 122 -13.68 2.28 -3.59
CA VAL A 122 -12.48 3.10 -3.69
C VAL A 122 -12.43 3.87 -5.01
N ALA A 123 -12.88 3.27 -6.12
CA ALA A 123 -12.97 3.92 -7.42
C ALA A 123 -13.90 5.13 -7.39
N ARG A 124 -15.06 5.03 -6.73
CA ARG A 124 -15.94 6.19 -6.50
C ARG A 124 -15.22 7.31 -5.76
N ALA A 125 -14.46 7.01 -4.71
CA ALA A 125 -13.70 8.02 -3.98
C ALA A 125 -12.63 8.68 -4.88
N ILE A 126 -11.79 7.88 -5.54
CA ILE A 126 -10.70 8.37 -6.40
C ILE A 126 -11.20 9.24 -7.56
N TYR A 127 -12.37 8.93 -8.13
CA TYR A 127 -12.94 9.65 -9.27
C TYR A 127 -13.93 10.77 -8.90
N ALA A 128 -14.27 10.94 -7.63
CA ALA A 128 -15.22 11.98 -7.21
C ALA A 128 -14.64 13.41 -7.21
N LEU A 129 -13.32 13.58 -7.21
CA LEU A 129 -12.65 14.88 -7.11
C LEU A 129 -11.39 14.94 -7.99
N GLU A 130 -11.00 16.14 -8.41
CA GLU A 130 -9.68 16.42 -9.00
C GLU A 130 -8.59 16.17 -7.94
N GLY A 131 -8.13 14.92 -7.83
CA GLY A 131 -7.33 14.47 -6.71
C GLY A 131 -5.92 15.07 -6.66
N SER A 132 -5.59 15.76 -5.57
CA SER A 132 -4.22 16.11 -5.17
C SER A 132 -3.49 14.91 -4.54
N PRO A 133 -2.14 14.93 -4.43
CA PRO A 133 -1.38 13.87 -3.74
C PRO A 133 -1.83 13.61 -2.28
N GLU A 134 -2.34 14.62 -1.59
CA GLU A 134 -2.88 14.53 -0.23
C GLU A 134 -4.20 13.75 -0.19
N TYR A 135 -5.01 13.85 -1.26
CA TYR A 135 -6.25 13.10 -1.37
C TYR A 135 -5.98 11.59 -1.48
N LEU A 136 -5.04 11.19 -2.35
CA LEU A 136 -4.65 9.78 -2.49
C LEU A 136 -4.17 9.21 -1.15
N ARG A 137 -3.30 9.95 -0.43
CA ARG A 137 -2.82 9.55 0.90
C ARG A 137 -3.96 9.30 1.88
N ARG A 138 -4.99 10.17 1.89
CA ARG A 138 -6.17 10.00 2.73
C ARG A 138 -6.96 8.74 2.35
N VAL A 139 -7.24 8.52 1.07
CA VAL A 139 -7.97 7.33 0.61
C VAL A 139 -7.22 6.04 0.96
N MET A 140 -5.92 5.99 0.70
CA MET A 140 -5.07 4.84 1.09
C MET A 140 -5.08 4.60 2.59
N GLY A 141 -4.99 5.68 3.40
CA GLY A 141 -5.09 5.61 4.85
C GLY A 141 -6.43 5.05 5.32
N THR A 142 -7.54 5.53 4.76
CA THR A 142 -8.89 5.02 5.06
C THR A 142 -9.00 3.52 4.74
N VAL A 143 -8.55 3.09 3.56
CA VAL A 143 -8.57 1.67 3.16
C VAL A 143 -7.79 0.82 4.17
N PHE A 144 -6.59 1.26 4.55
CA PHE A 144 -5.75 0.56 5.52
C PHE A 144 -6.43 0.43 6.88
N TRP A 145 -6.83 1.57 7.48
CA TRP A 145 -7.36 1.59 8.85
C TRP A 145 -8.73 0.93 8.97
N THR A 146 -9.61 1.07 7.97
CA THR A 146 -10.88 0.34 7.94
C THR A 146 -10.65 -1.16 7.86
N CYS A 147 -9.69 -1.63 7.06
CA CYS A 147 -9.32 -3.04 7.02
C CYS A 147 -8.74 -3.54 8.35
N LEU A 148 -7.86 -2.76 8.98
CA LEU A 148 -7.20 -3.18 10.21
C LEU A 148 -8.22 -3.29 11.37
N ASN A 149 -9.20 -2.39 11.40
CA ASN A 149 -10.17 -2.28 12.48
C ASN A 149 -11.50 -3.01 12.25
N SER A 150 -11.75 -3.60 11.07
CA SER A 150 -13.07 -4.17 10.71
C SER A 150 -13.52 -5.37 11.56
N ASP A 151 -12.63 -5.96 12.37
CA ASP A 151 -12.98 -7.05 13.29
C ASP A 151 -13.27 -6.56 14.72
N ALA A 152 -12.91 -5.32 15.08
CA ALA A 152 -13.21 -4.75 16.40
C ALA A 152 -14.71 -4.46 16.59
N SER A 153 -15.48 -4.39 15.50
CA SER A 153 -16.91 -4.09 15.48
C SER A 153 -17.83 -5.31 15.44
N LYS A 154 -17.29 -6.54 15.44
CA LYS A 154 -18.09 -7.79 15.48
C LYS A 154 -18.06 -8.51 16.83
N GLY A 155 -17.46 -7.89 17.85
CA GLY A 155 -17.40 -8.40 19.21
C GLY A 155 -17.87 -7.37 20.23
N ARG A 156 -19.15 -7.01 20.19
CA ARG A 156 -19.94 -6.52 21.33
C ARG A 156 -21.38 -6.97 21.18
#